data_AF-A0A961PEZ7-F1
#
_entry.id   AF-A0A961PEZ7-F1
#
_cell.length_a   1.000
_cell.length_b   1.000
_cell.length_c   1.000
_cell.angle_alpha   90.00
_cell.angle_beta   90.00
_cell.angle_gamma   90.00
#
_symmetry.space_group_name_H-M   'P 1'
#
loop_
_entity.id
_entity.type
_entity.pdbx_description
1 polymer ?
#
loop_
_entity_poly.entity_id
_entity_poly.type
_entity_poly.pdbx_seq_one_letter_code
_entity_poly.pdbx_strand_id
1 'polypeptide(L)'
;MKPLRLITYSALALALAACSEEAPPPAVQGYAVEEKSISQLSDDLASGKTTALEITKAYMGRIEEYDDTLHSVIEIAPDAIQQAEESDARRKAGETLGPLDGIPILFKDNIDAVGMPTTAGSYALEANVPERDSEVVRRLRAAGAIIFGKANLSQFAGWRPTGVMNSSTVGGEALNPYDLTRSPGGSSSGGGVSTAASLAAGNVGSDTTGSIIGPSSYNGIVGLRPTIALISRRGIVPISQVMDTAGPMTRTVRDAAMMLTAMAGTDPEDSWTEDADEHVTDYVAALSTDALRGKQLGVIRD
;
A
#
# COMPACT_ATOMS: atom_id res chain seq x y z
N MET A 1 -81.34 24.72 -51.29
CA MET A 1 -80.12 23.90 -51.12
C MET A 1 -78.93 24.85 -51.00
N LYS A 2 -78.38 25.02 -49.78
CA LYS A 2 -77.21 25.89 -49.51
C LYS A 2 -75.94 25.01 -49.49
N PRO A 3 -74.81 25.41 -50.08
CA PRO A 3 -73.59 24.61 -50.06
C PRO A 3 -72.81 24.82 -48.75
N LEU A 4 -72.36 23.73 -48.16
CA LEU A 4 -71.51 23.69 -46.97
C LEU A 4 -70.03 23.81 -47.41
N ARG A 5 -69.30 24.78 -46.86
CA ARG A 5 -67.87 24.99 -47.11
C ARG A 5 -67.04 23.94 -46.38
N LEU A 6 -66.21 23.17 -47.11
CA LEU A 6 -65.16 22.33 -46.54
C LEU A 6 -63.96 23.21 -46.15
N ILE A 7 -63.54 23.13 -44.88
CA ILE A 7 -62.31 23.73 -44.37
C ILE A 7 -61.23 22.64 -44.42
N THR A 8 -60.19 22.87 -45.23
CA THR A 8 -58.98 22.05 -45.29
C THR A 8 -58.01 22.46 -44.18
N TYR A 9 -57.65 21.52 -43.31
CA TYR A 9 -56.54 21.69 -42.35
C TYR A 9 -55.24 21.17 -43.00
N SER A 10 -54.29 22.06 -43.20
CA SER A 10 -52.91 21.72 -43.60
C SER A 10 -52.14 21.23 -42.38
N ALA A 11 -51.66 19.98 -42.40
CA ALA A 11 -50.76 19.44 -41.39
C ALA A 11 -49.32 19.89 -41.69
N LEU A 12 -48.72 20.65 -40.77
CA LEU A 12 -47.33 21.08 -40.80
C LEU A 12 -46.46 19.95 -40.23
N ALA A 13 -45.63 19.31 -41.06
CA ALA A 13 -44.67 18.30 -40.62
C ALA A 13 -43.41 18.99 -40.05
N LEU A 14 -43.19 18.88 -38.75
CA LEU A 14 -41.94 19.28 -38.09
C LEU A 14 -40.92 18.14 -38.28
N ALA A 15 -39.85 18.41 -39.04
CA ALA A 15 -38.70 17.52 -39.12
C ALA A 15 -37.81 17.72 -37.87
N LEU A 16 -37.81 16.74 -36.97
CA LEU A 16 -36.86 16.66 -35.86
C LEU A 16 -35.52 16.16 -36.42
N ALA A 17 -34.55 17.07 -36.55
CA ALA A 17 -33.16 16.71 -36.76
C ALA A 17 -32.62 16.07 -35.49
N ALA A 18 -32.34 14.76 -35.54
CA ALA A 18 -31.66 14.06 -34.47
C ALA A 18 -30.18 14.45 -34.48
N CYS A 19 -29.75 15.23 -33.48
CA CYS A 19 -28.34 15.35 -33.15
C CYS A 19 -27.87 14.00 -32.62
N SER A 20 -27.05 13.30 -33.40
CA SER A 20 -26.25 12.18 -32.92
C SER A 20 -25.14 12.76 -32.04
N GLU A 21 -25.30 12.69 -30.73
CA GLU A 21 -24.17 12.81 -29.81
C GLU A 21 -23.22 11.65 -30.08
N GLU A 22 -22.05 11.95 -30.65
CA GLU A 22 -20.98 11.00 -30.81
C GLU A 22 -20.50 10.63 -29.40
N ALA A 23 -20.72 9.37 -29.00
CA ALA A 23 -20.30 8.90 -27.69
C ALA A 23 -18.79 9.11 -27.53
N PRO A 24 -18.32 9.61 -26.37
CA PRO A 24 -16.89 9.77 -26.15
C PRO A 24 -16.19 8.41 -26.36
N PRO A 25 -14.96 8.41 -26.91
CA PRO A 25 -14.21 7.17 -27.06
C PRO A 25 -14.10 6.48 -25.70
N PRO A 26 -14.20 5.14 -25.63
CA PRO A 26 -14.04 4.42 -24.38
C PRO A 26 -12.69 4.81 -23.77
N ALA A 27 -12.68 5.17 -22.48
CA ALA A 27 -11.45 5.36 -21.73
C ALA A 27 -10.57 4.13 -21.92
N VAL A 28 -9.26 4.33 -22.14
CA VAL A 28 -8.28 3.23 -22.15
C VAL A 28 -8.48 2.46 -20.86
N GLN A 29 -8.98 1.23 -20.96
CA GLN A 29 -9.34 0.44 -19.79
C GLN A 29 -8.05 -0.01 -19.12
N GLY A 30 -7.56 0.79 -18.15
CA GLY A 30 -6.37 0.47 -17.37
C GLY A 30 -6.53 -0.81 -16.56
N TYR A 31 -5.41 -1.42 -16.15
CA TYR A 31 -5.42 -2.60 -15.28
C TYR A 31 -6.06 -2.24 -13.92
N ALA A 32 -7.10 -2.97 -13.52
CA ALA A 32 -7.82 -2.76 -12.27
C ALA A 32 -7.08 -3.39 -11.09
N VAL A 33 -6.61 -2.55 -10.16
CA VAL A 33 -5.82 -2.93 -8.97
C VAL A 33 -6.66 -3.04 -7.69
N GLU A 34 -7.93 -2.64 -7.75
CA GLU A 34 -8.88 -2.65 -6.64
C GLU A 34 -9.01 -4.06 -6.06
N GLU A 35 -8.85 -4.16 -4.73
CA GLU A 35 -9.00 -5.42 -3.98
C GLU A 35 -8.05 -6.55 -4.41
N LYS A 36 -7.09 -6.30 -5.32
CA LYS A 36 -6.10 -7.29 -5.74
C LYS A 36 -5.13 -7.57 -4.60
N SER A 37 -5.03 -8.83 -4.18
CA SER A 37 -3.95 -9.27 -3.28
C SER A 37 -2.59 -9.20 -3.98
N ILE A 38 -1.50 -9.10 -3.21
CA ILE A 38 -0.13 -9.18 -3.76
C ILE A 38 0.05 -10.49 -4.53
N SER A 39 -0.43 -11.60 -3.99
CA SER A 39 -0.38 -12.89 -4.68
C SER A 39 -1.10 -12.89 -6.04
N GLN A 40 -2.26 -12.25 -6.17
CA GLN A 40 -2.95 -12.12 -7.46
C GLN A 40 -2.21 -11.22 -8.45
N LEU A 41 -1.59 -10.13 -7.98
CA LEU A 41 -0.75 -9.27 -8.82
C LEU A 41 0.48 -10.03 -9.33
N SER A 42 1.12 -10.81 -8.45
CA SER A 42 2.24 -11.69 -8.80
C SER A 42 1.82 -12.71 -9.87
N ASP A 43 0.66 -13.34 -9.74
CA ASP A 43 0.13 -14.30 -10.72
C ASP A 43 -0.22 -13.62 -12.06
N ASP A 44 -0.81 -12.43 -12.02
CA ASP A 44 -1.15 -11.64 -13.22
C ASP A 44 0.14 -11.18 -13.95
N LEU A 45 1.21 -10.84 -13.24
CA LEU A 45 2.53 -10.57 -13.80
C LEU A 45 3.17 -11.83 -14.41
N ALA A 46 3.16 -12.95 -13.68
CA ALA A 46 3.77 -14.20 -14.13
C ALA A 46 3.07 -14.78 -15.38
N SER A 47 1.76 -14.58 -15.49
CA SER A 47 0.97 -15.00 -16.66
C SER A 47 1.05 -14.04 -17.85
N GLY A 48 1.68 -12.87 -17.68
CA GLY A 48 1.75 -11.83 -18.72
C GLY A 48 0.42 -11.12 -18.97
N LYS A 49 -0.52 -11.21 -18.03
CA LYS A 49 -1.82 -10.52 -18.12
C LYS A 49 -1.69 -9.01 -17.92
N THR A 50 -0.64 -8.57 -17.23
CA THR A 50 -0.29 -7.17 -17.05
C THR A 50 1.23 -7.04 -16.89
N THR A 51 1.71 -5.79 -16.84
CA THR A 51 3.09 -5.46 -16.55
C THR A 51 3.23 -4.72 -15.21
N ALA A 52 4.44 -4.69 -14.65
CA ALA A 52 4.72 -3.95 -13.43
C ALA A 52 4.50 -2.45 -13.65
N LEU A 53 4.80 -1.94 -14.85
CA LEU A 53 4.52 -0.56 -15.24
C LEU A 53 3.02 -0.25 -15.24
N GLU A 54 2.18 -1.14 -15.75
CA GLU A 54 0.71 -0.97 -15.75
C GLU A 54 0.15 -0.97 -14.33
N ILE A 55 0.57 -1.91 -13.48
CA ILE A 55 0.19 -1.96 -12.06
C ILE A 55 0.60 -0.67 -11.34
N THR A 56 1.84 -0.22 -11.55
CA THR A 56 2.37 1.00 -10.90
C THR A 56 1.59 2.23 -11.32
N LYS A 57 1.32 2.40 -12.61
CA LYS A 57 0.51 3.50 -13.13
C LYS A 57 -0.93 3.46 -12.62
N ALA A 58 -1.51 2.27 -12.47
CA ALA A 58 -2.85 2.12 -11.92
C ALA A 58 -2.93 2.57 -10.45
N TYR A 59 -1.95 2.22 -9.62
CA TYR A 59 -1.87 2.73 -8.25
C TYR A 59 -1.63 4.24 -8.19
N MET A 60 -0.73 4.78 -9.02
CA MET A 60 -0.51 6.24 -9.10
C MET A 60 -1.79 7.00 -9.47
N GLY A 61 -2.56 6.51 -10.45
CA GLY A 61 -3.83 7.12 -10.83
C GLY A 61 -4.86 7.11 -9.70
N ARG A 62 -4.91 6.03 -8.90
CA ARG A 62 -5.77 5.99 -7.71
C ARG A 62 -5.31 6.96 -6.62
N ILE A 63 -4.01 7.12 -6.41
CA ILE A 63 -3.47 8.10 -5.46
C ILE A 63 -3.86 9.52 -5.89
N GLU A 64 -3.72 9.85 -7.18
CA GLU A 64 -4.16 11.13 -7.74
C GLU A 64 -5.67 11.36 -7.55
N GLU A 65 -6.49 10.32 -7.66
CA GLU A 65 -7.95 10.44 -7.53
C GLU A 65 -8.42 10.58 -6.07
N TYR A 66 -7.80 9.86 -5.12
CA TYR A 66 -8.35 9.69 -3.78
C TYR A 66 -7.52 10.31 -2.65
N ASP A 67 -6.20 10.44 -2.82
CA ASP A 67 -5.32 10.70 -1.67
C ASP A 67 -5.22 12.17 -1.26
N ASP A 68 -5.63 13.10 -2.13
CA ASP A 68 -5.88 14.50 -1.75
C ASP A 68 -6.92 14.63 -0.64
N THR A 69 -7.82 13.64 -0.50
CA THR A 69 -8.78 13.55 0.59
C THR A 69 -8.29 12.65 1.72
N LEU A 70 -7.68 11.50 1.41
CA LEU A 70 -7.31 10.49 2.40
C LEU A 70 -6.01 10.78 3.13
N HIS A 71 -5.12 11.59 2.55
CA HIS A 71 -3.83 12.00 3.09
C HIS A 71 -2.97 10.84 3.63
N SER A 72 -2.97 9.72 2.89
CA SER A 72 -2.34 8.48 3.33
C SER A 72 -0.92 8.28 2.78
N VAL A 73 -0.57 8.94 1.69
CA VAL A 73 0.74 8.92 1.03
C VAL A 73 1.38 10.30 1.15
N ILE A 74 2.61 10.35 1.65
CA ILE A 74 3.39 11.59 1.73
C ILE A 74 4.05 11.89 0.38
N GLU A 75 4.68 10.88 -0.21
CA GLU A 75 5.45 11.03 -1.44
C GLU A 75 5.48 9.72 -2.20
N ILE A 76 5.46 9.79 -3.53
CA ILE A 76 5.73 8.68 -4.44
C ILE A 76 7.18 8.75 -4.88
N ALA A 77 7.88 7.62 -4.89
CA ALA A 77 9.28 7.58 -5.23
C ALA A 77 9.51 8.12 -6.66
N PRO A 78 10.47 9.04 -6.85
CA PRO A 78 10.67 9.70 -8.15
C PRO A 78 11.10 8.71 -9.25
N ASP A 79 11.65 7.56 -8.88
CA ASP A 79 12.09 6.50 -9.77
C ASP A 79 11.12 5.30 -9.83
N ALA A 80 9.91 5.38 -9.23
CA ALA A 80 8.97 4.24 -9.16
C ALA A 80 8.62 3.67 -10.55
N ILE A 81 8.47 4.53 -11.56
CA ILE A 81 8.23 4.11 -12.95
C ILE A 81 9.45 3.37 -13.52
N GLN A 82 10.66 3.88 -13.27
CA GLN A 82 11.89 3.23 -13.71
C GLN A 82 12.04 1.84 -13.06
N GLN A 83 11.81 1.73 -11.75
CA GLN A 83 11.84 0.45 -11.03
C GLN A 83 10.86 -0.57 -11.64
N ALA A 84 9.68 -0.11 -12.07
CA ALA A 84 8.68 -0.95 -12.72
C ALA A 84 9.15 -1.43 -14.11
N GLU A 85 9.71 -0.54 -14.92
CA GLU A 85 10.28 -0.88 -16.24
C GLU A 85 11.45 -1.87 -16.12
N GLU A 86 12.28 -1.74 -15.09
CA GLU A 86 13.36 -2.67 -14.79
C GLU A 86 12.84 -4.07 -14.41
N SER A 87 11.76 -4.15 -13.64
CA SER A 87 11.06 -5.42 -13.36
C SER A 87 10.53 -6.05 -14.64
N ASP A 88 9.88 -5.27 -15.51
CA ASP A 88 9.35 -5.77 -16.78
C ASP A 88 10.48 -6.26 -17.71
N ALA A 89 11.62 -5.58 -17.72
CA ALA A 89 12.80 -6.00 -18.46
C ALA A 89 13.37 -7.33 -17.93
N ARG A 90 13.55 -7.47 -16.61
CA ARG A 90 13.95 -8.74 -15.97
C ARG A 90 12.99 -9.87 -16.33
N ARG A 91 11.68 -9.62 -16.23
CA ARG A 91 10.64 -10.60 -16.55
C ARG A 91 10.69 -11.05 -18.00
N LYS A 92 10.88 -10.13 -18.94
CA LYS A 92 11.05 -10.44 -20.36
C LYS A 92 12.33 -11.26 -20.65
N ALA A 93 13.38 -11.03 -19.87
CA ALA A 93 14.64 -11.79 -19.95
C ALA A 93 14.57 -13.17 -19.26
N GLY A 94 13.50 -13.48 -18.51
CA GLY A 94 13.40 -14.69 -17.69
C GLY A 94 14.21 -14.62 -16.39
N GLU A 95 14.55 -13.41 -15.93
CA GLU A 95 15.40 -13.11 -14.78
C GLU A 95 14.61 -12.55 -13.58
N THR A 96 13.36 -12.99 -13.41
CA THR A 96 12.49 -12.55 -12.31
C THR A 96 13.12 -12.86 -10.95
N LEU A 97 13.09 -11.89 -10.02
CA LEU A 97 13.71 -11.98 -8.70
C LEU A 97 12.88 -12.72 -7.65
N GLY A 98 11.61 -12.97 -7.95
CA GLY A 98 10.70 -13.73 -7.10
C GLY A 98 9.26 -13.23 -7.19
N PRO A 99 8.40 -13.65 -6.25
CA PRO A 99 6.98 -13.32 -6.27
C PRO A 99 6.66 -11.87 -5.84
N LEU A 100 7.66 -11.10 -5.40
CA LEU A 100 7.51 -9.67 -5.13
C LEU A 100 8.08 -8.79 -6.26
N ASP A 101 8.67 -9.39 -7.31
CA ASP A 101 9.30 -8.66 -8.40
C ASP A 101 8.26 -7.88 -9.23
N GLY A 102 8.32 -6.55 -9.15
CA GLY A 102 7.37 -5.64 -9.79
C GLY A 102 6.15 -5.25 -8.95
N ILE A 103 6.12 -5.59 -7.66
CA ILE A 103 5.01 -5.25 -6.75
C ILE A 103 5.25 -3.87 -6.07
N PRO A 104 4.35 -2.88 -6.21
CA PRO A 104 4.49 -1.58 -5.54
C PRO A 104 4.18 -1.61 -4.04
N ILE A 105 5.19 -1.34 -3.22
CA ILE A 105 5.10 -1.35 -1.75
C ILE A 105 5.40 0.04 -1.19
N LEU A 106 4.52 0.55 -0.34
CA LEU A 106 4.74 1.77 0.43
C LEU A 106 5.47 1.47 1.74
N PHE A 107 6.20 2.46 2.23
CA PHE A 107 6.95 2.38 3.49
C PHE A 107 6.51 3.51 4.40
N LYS A 108 6.18 3.22 5.66
CA LYS A 108 5.92 4.27 6.63
C LYS A 108 7.08 5.27 6.65
N ASP A 109 6.77 6.57 6.69
CA ASP A 109 7.78 7.63 6.54
C ASP A 109 8.79 7.78 7.72
N ASN A 110 8.80 6.82 8.64
CA ASN A 110 9.91 6.66 9.59
C ASN A 110 10.93 5.59 9.17
N ILE A 111 10.81 5.05 7.95
CA ILE A 111 11.69 4.03 7.38
C ILE A 111 12.54 4.66 6.26
N ASP A 112 13.86 4.45 6.34
CA ASP A 112 14.82 4.94 5.36
C ASP A 112 14.69 4.19 4.03
N ALA A 113 14.53 4.98 2.97
CA ALA A 113 14.51 4.57 1.58
C ALA A 113 15.24 5.64 0.75
N VAL A 114 16.31 5.26 0.08
CA VAL A 114 17.14 6.17 -0.73
C VAL A 114 16.30 6.82 -1.83
N GLY A 115 16.54 8.11 -2.05
CA GLY A 115 15.84 8.91 -3.07
C GLY A 115 14.61 9.65 -2.56
N MET A 116 14.16 9.40 -1.32
CA MET A 116 13.06 10.10 -0.68
C MET A 116 13.45 10.54 0.74
N PRO A 117 12.95 11.67 1.25
CA PRO A 117 13.14 12.04 2.65
C PRO A 117 12.55 11.00 3.61
N THR A 118 13.19 10.79 4.76
CA THR A 118 12.60 10.12 5.93
C THR A 118 12.31 11.16 6.99
N THR A 119 11.05 11.57 7.08
CA THR A 119 10.71 12.74 7.90
C THR A 119 10.11 12.37 9.27
N ALA A 120 9.71 11.11 9.45
CA ALA A 120 8.85 10.68 10.55
C ALA A 120 7.61 11.59 10.72
N GLY A 121 7.13 12.18 9.61
CA GLY A 121 6.02 13.11 9.56
C GLY A 121 6.33 14.53 10.07
N SER A 122 7.60 14.92 10.23
CA SER A 122 7.99 16.20 10.81
C SER A 122 8.72 17.11 9.83
N TYR A 123 8.30 18.39 9.78
CA TYR A 123 8.99 19.45 9.04
C TYR A 123 10.46 19.61 9.42
N ALA A 124 10.84 19.23 10.64
CA ALA A 124 12.23 19.26 11.07
C ALA A 124 13.14 18.31 10.28
N LEU A 125 12.57 17.32 9.59
CA LEU A 125 13.27 16.26 8.87
C LEU A 125 12.92 16.23 7.37
N GLU A 126 12.28 17.25 6.82
CA GLU A 126 11.93 17.31 5.38
C GLU A 126 13.14 17.22 4.46
N ALA A 127 14.30 17.70 4.91
CA ALA A 127 15.55 17.60 4.16
C ALA A 127 16.39 16.36 4.52
N ASN A 128 15.89 15.45 5.35
CA ASN A 128 16.61 14.24 5.77
C ASN A 128 16.47 13.14 4.71
N VAL A 129 17.31 13.18 3.69
CA VAL A 129 17.39 12.12 2.67
C VAL A 129 18.49 11.12 3.07
N PRO A 130 18.17 9.84 3.34
CA PRO A 130 19.14 8.88 3.81
C PRO A 130 20.11 8.46 2.69
N GLU A 131 21.38 8.25 3.04
CA GLU A 131 22.43 7.78 2.12
C GLU A 131 22.33 6.27 1.83
N ARG A 132 21.64 5.52 2.70
CA ARG A 132 21.48 4.06 2.60
C ARG A 132 20.03 3.68 2.88
N ASP A 133 19.56 2.66 2.19
CA ASP A 133 18.28 2.03 2.51
C ASP A 133 18.33 1.43 3.92
N SER A 134 17.19 1.46 4.63
CA SER A 134 16.97 0.58 5.77
C SER A 134 17.15 -0.89 5.35
N GLU A 135 17.44 -1.77 6.30
CA GLU A 135 17.62 -3.19 5.96
C GLU A 135 16.35 -3.80 5.35
N VAL A 136 15.19 -3.37 5.82
CA VAL A 136 13.89 -3.81 5.30
C VAL A 136 13.69 -3.40 3.85
N VAL A 137 13.97 -2.12 3.52
CA VAL A 137 13.89 -1.63 2.14
C VAL A 137 14.92 -2.34 1.26
N ARG A 138 16.16 -2.52 1.73
CA ARG A 138 17.22 -3.22 0.99
C ARG A 138 16.80 -4.65 0.62
N ARG A 139 16.20 -5.39 1.56
CA ARG A 139 15.72 -6.77 1.33
C ARG A 139 14.55 -6.83 0.37
N LEU A 140 13.56 -5.94 0.51
CA LEU A 140 12.42 -5.87 -0.41
C LEU A 140 12.85 -5.46 -1.82
N ARG A 141 13.78 -4.52 -1.95
CA ARG A 141 14.40 -4.14 -3.23
C ARG A 141 15.14 -5.32 -3.85
N ALA A 142 15.89 -6.09 -3.06
CA ALA A 142 16.56 -7.30 -3.54
C ALA A 142 15.57 -8.41 -3.98
N ALA A 143 14.37 -8.44 -3.42
CA ALA A 143 13.27 -9.30 -3.87
C ALA A 143 12.53 -8.77 -5.12
N GLY A 144 12.96 -7.63 -5.66
CA GLY A 144 12.40 -6.98 -6.84
C GLY A 144 11.16 -6.11 -6.58
N ALA A 145 10.79 -5.90 -5.32
CA ALA A 145 9.68 -5.00 -5.00
C ALA A 145 9.98 -3.57 -5.46
N ILE A 146 8.97 -2.89 -5.97
CA ILE A 146 9.05 -1.48 -6.30
C ILE A 146 8.91 -0.71 -5.00
N ILE A 147 9.95 0.04 -4.64
CA ILE A 147 9.96 0.95 -3.50
C ILE A 147 9.12 2.15 -3.91
N PHE A 148 7.81 2.06 -3.64
CA PHE A 148 6.81 2.86 -4.32
C PHE A 148 6.67 4.28 -3.78
N GLY A 149 6.95 4.47 -2.48
CA GLY A 149 6.74 5.76 -1.84
C GLY A 149 6.74 5.68 -0.31
N LYS A 150 6.44 6.83 0.32
CA LYS A 150 6.35 7.00 1.76
C LYS A 150 4.89 7.15 2.19
N ALA A 151 4.42 6.30 3.10
CA ALA A 151 3.10 6.40 3.71
C ALA A 151 3.13 7.33 4.93
N ASN A 152 2.05 8.12 5.09
CA ASN A 152 1.85 9.01 6.22
C ASN A 152 1.79 8.23 7.55
N LEU A 153 2.02 8.94 8.65
CA LEU A 153 2.03 8.39 10.00
C LEU A 153 1.52 9.40 11.02
N SER A 154 1.28 8.93 12.24
CA SER A 154 1.30 9.84 13.39
C SER A 154 2.73 10.32 13.61
N GLN A 155 2.96 11.63 13.57
CA GLN A 155 4.30 12.22 13.64
C GLN A 155 5.13 11.66 14.82
N PHE A 156 6.41 11.36 14.56
CA PHE A 156 7.32 10.65 15.47
C PHE A 156 6.72 9.35 16.01
N ALA A 157 6.04 8.60 15.14
CA ALA A 157 5.32 7.37 15.45
C ALA A 157 4.35 7.52 16.66
N GLY A 158 3.75 8.70 16.83
CA GLY A 158 2.82 9.02 17.91
C GLY A 158 3.49 9.42 19.23
N TRP A 159 4.82 9.43 19.29
CA TRP A 159 5.60 9.79 20.49
C TRP A 159 5.85 11.29 20.58
N ARG A 160 4.77 12.08 20.67
CA ARG A 160 4.82 13.55 20.81
C ARG A 160 3.81 14.07 21.84
N PRO A 161 4.03 15.26 22.44
CA PRO A 161 3.25 15.73 23.59
C PRO A 161 1.75 15.95 23.36
N THR A 162 1.28 16.02 22.11
CA THR A 162 -0.12 16.33 21.79
C THR A 162 -1.04 15.11 21.89
N GLY A 163 -0.49 13.89 21.91
CA GLY A 163 -1.28 12.64 21.91
C GLY A 163 -2.12 12.40 20.66
N VAL A 164 -2.01 13.28 19.64
CA VAL A 164 -2.77 13.18 18.39
C VAL A 164 -2.20 12.06 17.54
N MET A 165 -3.03 11.04 17.30
CA MET A 165 -2.78 9.96 16.35
C MET A 165 -3.19 10.40 14.93
N ASN A 166 -2.85 9.59 13.93
CA ASN A 166 -3.16 9.75 12.50
C ASN A 166 -2.81 11.08 11.80
N SER A 167 -2.05 11.98 12.42
CA SER A 167 -1.63 13.23 11.77
C SER A 167 -0.14 13.53 11.91
N SER A 168 0.36 14.25 10.91
CA SER A 168 1.71 14.76 10.85
C SER A 168 1.78 16.16 10.23
N THR A 169 2.88 16.90 10.44
CA THR A 169 3.01 18.21 9.79
C THR A 169 3.28 18.06 8.29
N VAL A 170 4.02 17.01 7.89
CA VAL A 170 4.34 16.76 6.48
C VAL A 170 3.14 16.25 5.69
N GLY A 171 2.50 15.18 6.18
CA GLY A 171 1.42 14.49 5.47
C GLY A 171 0.02 14.92 5.85
N GLY A 172 -0.17 15.86 6.78
CA GLY A 172 -1.50 16.23 7.27
C GLY A 172 -2.20 15.13 8.06
N GLU A 173 -3.53 15.18 8.13
CA GLU A 173 -4.36 14.20 8.84
C GLU A 173 -4.86 13.10 7.91
N ALA A 174 -4.38 11.87 8.10
CA ALA A 174 -4.88 10.70 7.38
C ALA A 174 -6.30 10.36 7.84
N LEU A 175 -7.20 10.07 6.89
CA LEU A 175 -8.62 9.78 7.13
C LEU A 175 -8.97 8.32 6.86
N ASN A 176 -9.88 7.75 7.66
CA ASN A 176 -10.32 6.37 7.48
C ASN A 176 -11.20 6.23 6.22
N PRO A 177 -10.87 5.33 5.27
CA PRO A 177 -11.59 5.24 3.99
C PRO A 177 -13.00 4.66 4.12
N TYR A 178 -13.35 4.03 5.26
CA TYR A 178 -14.70 3.53 5.51
C TYR A 178 -15.63 4.61 6.08
N ASP A 179 -15.09 5.60 6.79
CA ASP A 179 -15.82 6.71 7.41
C ASP A 179 -14.84 7.85 7.70
N LEU A 180 -14.84 8.89 6.88
CA LEU A 180 -13.91 10.03 6.97
C LEU A 180 -14.00 10.79 8.29
N THR A 181 -15.05 10.56 9.10
CA THR A 181 -15.21 11.17 10.43
C THR A 181 -14.55 10.35 11.55
N ARG A 182 -14.00 9.18 11.24
CA ARG A 182 -13.35 8.28 12.18
C ARG A 182 -11.84 8.27 11.99
N SER A 183 -11.13 8.04 13.10
CA SER A 183 -9.68 7.85 13.05
C SER A 183 -9.35 6.55 12.28
N PRO A 184 -8.30 6.53 11.45
CA PRO A 184 -7.72 5.32 10.88
C PRO A 184 -6.80 4.59 11.88
N GLY A 185 -6.72 5.01 13.14
CA GLY A 185 -5.74 4.50 14.10
C GLY A 185 -4.32 4.99 13.79
N GLY A 186 -3.33 4.44 14.48
CA GLY A 186 -1.94 4.87 14.32
C GLY A 186 -0.95 4.03 15.15
N SER A 187 0.35 4.23 15.00
CA SER A 187 0.96 5.33 14.23
C SER A 187 1.17 5.07 12.75
N SER A 188 1.03 3.83 12.25
CA SER A 188 1.14 3.53 10.80
C SER A 188 -0.16 3.83 10.05
N SER A 189 -0.72 5.03 10.25
CA SER A 189 -2.04 5.44 9.75
C SER A 189 -2.12 5.40 8.23
N GLY A 190 -1.16 6.02 7.53
CA GLY A 190 -1.13 6.04 6.07
C GLY A 190 -1.02 4.63 5.48
N GLY A 191 -0.27 3.73 6.11
CA GLY A 191 -0.21 2.33 5.68
C GLY A 191 -1.55 1.59 5.81
N GLY A 192 -2.28 1.85 6.90
CA GLY A 192 -3.63 1.32 7.09
C GLY A 192 -4.61 1.80 6.01
N VAL A 193 -4.63 3.12 5.78
CA VAL A 193 -5.54 3.78 4.82
C VAL A 193 -5.21 3.40 3.38
N SER A 194 -3.95 3.56 2.95
CA SER A 194 -3.54 3.30 1.56
C SER A 194 -3.73 1.84 1.15
N THR A 195 -3.50 0.89 2.05
CA THR A 195 -3.73 -0.53 1.76
C THR A 195 -5.23 -0.86 1.68
N ALA A 196 -6.06 -0.27 2.54
CA ALA A 196 -7.52 -0.46 2.51
C ALA A 196 -8.17 0.20 1.28
N ALA A 197 -7.71 1.38 0.89
CA ALA A 197 -8.23 2.12 -0.26
C ALA A 197 -7.62 1.68 -1.60
N SER A 198 -6.86 0.58 -1.63
CA SER A 198 -6.17 0.07 -2.83
C SER A 198 -5.28 1.13 -3.51
N LEU A 199 -4.52 1.89 -2.72
CA LEU A 199 -3.55 2.90 -3.19
C LEU A 199 -2.12 2.34 -3.30
N ALA A 200 -1.90 1.14 -2.75
CA ALA A 200 -0.69 0.34 -2.95
C ALA A 200 -1.00 -1.16 -2.84
N ALA A 201 -0.08 -2.00 -3.31
CA ALA A 201 -0.22 -3.45 -3.19
C ALA A 201 -0.05 -3.91 -1.73
N GLY A 202 0.88 -3.30 -1.01
CA GLY A 202 1.13 -3.54 0.41
C GLY A 202 1.91 -2.40 1.06
N ASN A 203 2.06 -2.47 2.38
CA ASN A 203 2.79 -1.50 3.18
C ASN A 203 3.75 -2.16 4.16
N VAL A 204 4.83 -1.45 4.49
CA VAL A 204 5.66 -1.74 5.66
C VAL A 204 5.39 -0.70 6.74
N GLY A 205 4.82 -1.15 7.84
CA GLY A 205 4.63 -0.34 9.05
C GLY A 205 5.73 -0.53 10.08
N SER A 206 5.66 0.22 11.16
CA SER A 206 6.49 0.04 12.36
C SER A 206 5.63 0.06 13.63
N ASP A 207 6.00 -0.77 14.59
CA ASP A 207 5.23 -1.03 15.81
C ASP A 207 6.10 -1.00 17.06
N THR A 208 5.78 -0.10 17.98
CA THR A 208 6.27 -0.10 19.37
C THR A 208 5.24 -0.75 20.29
N THR A 209 4.01 -0.24 20.26
CA THR A 209 2.89 -0.72 21.08
C THR A 209 1.55 -0.56 20.34
N GLY A 210 1.33 -1.35 19.30
CA GLY A 210 0.08 -1.41 18.54
C GLY A 210 0.08 -0.62 17.23
N SER A 211 1.21 -0.03 16.83
CA SER A 211 1.26 0.87 15.66
C SER A 211 1.17 0.20 14.28
N ILE A 212 1.20 -1.14 14.20
CA ILE A 212 0.84 -1.92 13.00
C ILE A 212 -0.58 -2.49 13.19
N ILE A 213 -0.79 -3.25 14.28
CA ILE A 213 -2.05 -3.97 14.50
C ILE A 213 -3.26 -3.05 14.69
N GLY A 214 -3.07 -1.90 15.32
CA GLY A 214 -4.09 -0.88 15.55
C GLY A 214 -4.63 -0.31 14.24
N PRO A 215 -3.83 0.41 13.43
CA PRO A 215 -4.30 0.92 12.15
C PRO A 215 -4.76 -0.20 11.20
N SER A 216 -4.17 -1.39 11.23
CA SER A 216 -4.69 -2.51 10.44
C SER A 216 -6.13 -2.90 10.84
N SER A 217 -6.41 -3.00 12.15
CA SER A 217 -7.74 -3.30 12.65
C SER A 217 -8.77 -2.20 12.34
N TYR A 218 -8.36 -0.93 12.38
CA TYR A 218 -9.26 0.20 12.16
C TYR A 218 -9.64 0.37 10.68
N ASN A 219 -8.79 -0.10 9.77
CA ASN A 219 -8.99 -0.02 8.32
C ASN A 219 -9.26 -1.40 7.69
N GLY A 220 -9.63 -2.41 8.47
CA GLY A 220 -10.09 -3.69 7.92
C GLY A 220 -9.05 -4.48 7.12
N ILE A 221 -7.75 -4.33 7.42
CA ILE A 221 -6.66 -5.04 6.73
C ILE A 221 -5.89 -5.95 7.70
N VAL A 222 -5.01 -6.79 7.15
CA VAL A 222 -4.07 -7.60 7.93
C VAL A 222 -2.87 -6.76 8.33
N GLY A 223 -2.47 -6.84 9.60
CA GLY A 223 -1.23 -6.29 10.12
C GLY A 223 -0.51 -7.34 10.95
N LEU A 224 0.76 -7.59 10.66
CA LEU A 224 1.57 -8.55 11.40
C LEU A 224 2.69 -7.82 12.13
N ARG A 225 2.65 -7.85 13.45
CA ARG A 225 3.76 -7.45 14.33
C ARG A 225 4.58 -8.72 14.64
N PRO A 226 5.79 -8.89 14.08
CA PRO A 226 6.59 -10.08 14.34
C PRO A 226 7.21 -10.04 15.74
N THR A 227 7.84 -11.13 16.14
CA THR A 227 8.74 -11.15 17.29
C THR A 227 9.80 -10.06 17.12
N ILE A 228 10.11 -9.34 18.20
CA ILE A 228 11.17 -8.34 18.19
C ILE A 228 12.46 -9.01 17.72
N ALA A 229 13.19 -8.31 16.85
CA ALA A 229 14.43 -8.77 16.23
C ALA A 229 14.33 -9.86 15.16
N LEU A 230 13.14 -10.32 14.77
CA LEU A 230 13.00 -11.14 13.56
C LEU A 230 13.31 -10.33 12.28
N ILE A 231 13.03 -9.02 12.33
CA ILE A 231 13.32 -8.05 11.28
C ILE A 231 14.23 -6.98 11.87
N SER A 232 15.30 -6.64 11.15
CA SER A 232 16.21 -5.55 11.52
C SER A 232 15.48 -4.21 11.62
N ARG A 233 15.90 -3.39 12.58
CA ARG A 233 15.37 -2.03 12.80
C ARG A 233 16.33 -0.96 12.28
N ARG A 234 17.41 -1.36 11.63
CA ARG A 234 18.39 -0.45 11.03
C ARG A 234 17.74 0.43 9.97
N GLY A 235 17.96 1.74 10.08
CA GLY A 235 17.35 2.74 9.18
C GLY A 235 15.87 2.98 9.47
N ILE A 236 15.40 2.76 10.71
CA ILE A 236 14.06 3.14 11.14
C ILE A 236 14.19 4.16 12.27
N VAL A 237 13.56 5.33 12.14
CA VAL A 237 13.53 6.34 13.21
C VAL A 237 12.83 5.71 14.44
N PRO A 238 13.56 5.52 15.56
CA PRO A 238 13.12 4.66 16.64
C PRO A 238 12.22 5.38 17.65
N ILE A 239 11.48 4.59 18.45
CA ILE A 239 10.94 4.98 19.76
C ILE A 239 11.65 4.17 20.85
N SER A 240 11.67 2.84 20.74
CA SER A 240 12.14 1.92 21.76
C SER A 240 12.88 0.73 21.18
N GLN A 241 14.18 0.64 21.45
CA GLN A 241 15.01 -0.50 21.02
C GLN A 241 14.57 -1.85 21.61
N VAL A 242 13.72 -1.88 22.64
CA VAL A 242 13.26 -3.14 23.25
C VAL A 242 11.83 -3.51 22.85
N MET A 243 11.17 -2.69 22.04
CA MET A 243 9.78 -2.93 21.60
C MET A 243 9.57 -2.72 20.11
N ASP A 244 10.44 -1.97 19.43
CA ASP A 244 10.27 -1.61 18.04
C ASP A 244 10.49 -2.81 17.11
N THR A 245 9.60 -2.93 16.13
CA THR A 245 9.75 -3.82 14.99
C THR A 245 9.06 -3.23 13.77
N ALA A 246 9.60 -3.48 12.57
CA ALA A 246 8.84 -3.33 11.34
C ALA A 246 7.89 -4.52 11.15
N GLY A 247 6.94 -4.40 10.24
CA GLY A 247 6.09 -5.52 9.85
C GLY A 247 5.14 -5.19 8.68
N PRO A 248 4.62 -6.22 8.00
CA PRO A 248 3.79 -6.04 6.83
C PRO A 248 2.35 -5.64 7.18
N MET A 249 1.78 -4.81 6.34
CA MET A 249 0.37 -4.40 6.34
C MET A 249 -0.22 -4.67 4.95
N THR A 250 -1.17 -5.60 4.86
CA THR A 250 -1.64 -6.15 3.58
C THR A 250 -3.14 -6.49 3.62
N ARG A 251 -3.76 -6.74 2.47
CA ARG A 251 -5.17 -7.17 2.40
C ARG A 251 -5.39 -8.61 2.84
N THR A 252 -4.38 -9.48 2.69
CA THR A 252 -4.50 -10.90 3.02
C THR A 252 -3.35 -11.42 3.86
N VAL A 253 -3.60 -12.50 4.62
CA VAL A 253 -2.57 -13.20 5.42
C VAL A 253 -1.47 -13.79 4.53
N ARG A 254 -1.83 -14.24 3.32
CA ARG A 254 -0.85 -14.75 2.34
C ARG A 254 0.14 -13.66 1.93
N ASP A 255 -0.36 -12.46 1.64
CA ASP A 255 0.48 -11.33 1.25
C ASP A 255 1.39 -10.89 2.41
N ALA A 256 0.88 -10.90 3.65
CA ALA A 256 1.69 -10.61 4.83
C ALA A 256 2.83 -11.63 4.99
N ALA A 257 2.55 -12.91 4.75
CA ALA A 257 3.56 -13.98 4.76
C ALA A 257 4.60 -13.79 3.64
N MET A 258 4.19 -13.42 2.43
CA MET A 258 5.11 -13.15 1.31
C MET A 258 6.09 -12.01 1.66
N MET A 259 5.57 -10.91 2.19
CA MET A 259 6.41 -9.78 2.62
C MET A 259 7.31 -10.17 3.80
N LEU A 260 6.78 -10.89 4.80
CA LEU A 260 7.57 -11.33 5.96
C LEU A 260 8.74 -12.23 5.54
N THR A 261 8.54 -13.15 4.59
CA THR A 261 9.61 -13.99 4.03
C THR A 261 10.74 -13.15 3.45
N ALA A 262 10.43 -12.05 2.76
CA ALA A 262 11.46 -11.17 2.20
C ALA A 262 12.17 -10.31 3.27
N MET A 263 11.45 -9.85 4.29
CA MET A 263 11.98 -8.89 5.27
C MET A 263 12.75 -9.52 6.43
N ALA A 264 12.41 -10.75 6.82
CA ALA A 264 12.97 -11.40 8.01
C ALA A 264 14.39 -11.92 7.80
N GLY A 265 15.21 -11.87 8.84
CA GLY A 265 16.55 -12.47 8.91
C GLY A 265 17.62 -11.56 9.50
N THR A 266 18.81 -12.14 9.65
CA THR A 266 19.93 -11.51 10.35
C THR A 266 20.46 -10.29 9.61
N ASP A 267 20.71 -9.21 10.34
CA ASP A 267 21.43 -8.03 9.90
C ASP A 267 22.68 -7.85 10.78
N PRO A 268 23.89 -8.00 10.22
CA PRO A 268 25.13 -7.80 10.96
C PRO A 268 25.28 -6.40 11.59
N GLU A 269 24.55 -5.40 11.09
CA GLU A 269 24.53 -4.04 11.65
C GLU A 269 23.41 -3.83 12.71
N ASP A 270 22.54 -4.82 12.96
CA ASP A 270 21.58 -4.84 14.09
C ASP A 270 21.76 -6.11 14.93
N SER A 271 22.65 -6.04 15.93
CA SER A 271 23.01 -7.15 16.83
C SER A 271 21.85 -7.89 17.50
N TRP A 272 20.66 -7.29 17.57
CA TRP A 272 19.49 -7.96 18.12
C TRP A 272 19.02 -9.12 17.23
N THR A 273 19.32 -9.05 15.94
CA THR A 273 18.86 -10.01 14.92
C THR A 273 19.78 -11.22 14.75
N GLU A 274 20.78 -11.41 15.63
CA GLU A 274 21.79 -12.46 15.47
C GLU A 274 21.21 -13.88 15.32
N ASP A 275 20.09 -14.15 16.00
CA ASP A 275 19.39 -15.44 15.95
C ASP A 275 18.22 -15.47 14.95
N ALA A 276 18.00 -14.39 14.19
CA ALA A 276 16.80 -14.26 13.35
C ALA A 276 16.70 -15.38 12.30
N ASP A 277 17.81 -15.74 11.66
CA ASP A 277 17.85 -16.78 10.63
C ASP A 277 17.49 -18.18 11.16
N GLU A 278 17.59 -18.44 12.46
CA GLU A 278 17.11 -19.69 13.07
C GLU A 278 15.58 -19.82 13.03
N HIS A 279 14.89 -18.69 12.83
CA HIS A 279 13.44 -18.58 12.83
C HIS A 279 12.87 -18.21 11.46
N VAL A 280 13.70 -17.82 10.49
CA VAL A 280 13.27 -17.55 9.12
C VAL A 280 12.91 -18.84 8.41
N THR A 281 11.71 -18.87 7.85
CA THR A 281 11.22 -19.94 6.98
C THR A 281 10.43 -19.32 5.83
N ASP A 282 10.07 -20.14 4.84
CA ASP A 282 9.00 -19.75 3.92
C ASP A 282 7.66 -19.72 4.68
N TYR A 283 7.24 -18.53 5.10
CA TYR A 283 5.99 -18.33 5.83
C TYR A 283 4.76 -18.61 4.96
N VAL A 284 4.88 -18.53 3.62
CA VAL A 284 3.79 -18.84 2.69
C VAL A 284 3.53 -20.34 2.67
N ALA A 285 4.59 -21.16 2.68
CA ALA A 285 4.49 -22.61 2.73
C ALA A 285 3.80 -23.14 4.02
N ALA A 286 3.83 -22.37 5.10
CA ALA A 286 3.18 -22.73 6.36
C ALA A 286 1.65 -22.50 6.36
N LEU A 287 1.09 -21.82 5.35
CA LEU A 287 -0.34 -21.51 5.29
C LEU A 287 -1.18 -22.75 4.93
N SER A 288 -2.20 -23.02 5.75
CA SER A 288 -3.14 -24.12 5.52
C SER A 288 -4.54 -23.73 5.96
N THR A 289 -5.54 -24.10 5.16
CA THR A 289 -6.97 -23.96 5.54
C THR A 289 -7.33 -24.87 6.73
N ASP A 290 -6.49 -25.84 7.04
CA ASP A 290 -6.67 -26.77 8.16
C ASP A 290 -5.85 -26.38 9.40
N ALA A 291 -5.13 -25.26 9.38
CA ALA A 291 -4.17 -24.88 10.42
C ALA A 291 -4.77 -24.82 11.83
N LEU A 292 -6.05 -24.47 11.94
CA LEU A 292 -6.78 -24.38 13.22
C LEU A 292 -7.29 -25.74 13.75
N ARG A 293 -7.29 -26.81 12.95
CA ARG A 293 -7.72 -28.14 13.41
C ARG A 293 -6.82 -28.60 14.56
N GLY A 294 -7.44 -28.96 15.68
CA GLY A 294 -6.77 -29.43 16.88
C GLY A 294 -6.00 -28.35 17.67
N LYS A 295 -6.09 -27.07 17.29
CA LYS A 295 -5.47 -25.97 18.06
C LYS A 295 -6.34 -25.58 19.25
N GLN A 296 -5.70 -25.21 20.35
CA GLN A 296 -6.34 -24.63 21.52
C GLN A 296 -6.16 -23.11 21.47
N LEU A 297 -7.25 -22.37 21.52
CA LEU A 297 -7.25 -20.90 21.47
C LEU A 297 -7.73 -20.34 22.80
N GLY A 298 -6.93 -19.48 23.42
CA GLY A 298 -7.35 -18.68 24.57
C GLY A 298 -8.08 -17.43 24.10
N VAL A 299 -9.33 -17.25 24.52
CA VAL A 299 -10.09 -16.03 24.27
C VAL A 299 -9.85 -15.08 25.44
N ILE A 300 -9.13 -13.99 25.18
CA ILE A 300 -8.96 -12.91 26.16
C ILE A 300 -10.33 -12.26 26.39
N ARG A 301 -10.74 -12.18 27.65
CA ARG A 301 -11.97 -11.52 28.10
C ARG A 301 -11.60 -10.48 29.15
N ASP A 302 -12.39 -9.42 29.19
CA ASP A 302 -12.31 -8.36 30.20
C ASP A 302 -12.72 -8.87 31.60
#